data_AF-A0A354AYJ6-F1
#
_entry.id   AF-A0A354AYJ6-F1
#
_cell.length_a   1.000
_cell.length_b   1.000
_cell.length_c   1.000
_cell.angle_alpha   90.00
_cell.angle_beta   90.00
_cell.angle_gamma   90.00
#
_symmetry.space_group_name_H-M   'P 1'
#
loop_
_entity.id
_entity.type
_entity.pdbx_description
1 polymer ?
#
loop_
_entity_poly.entity_id
_entity_poly.type
_entity_poly.pdbx_seq_one_letter_code
_entity_poly.pdbx_strand_id
1 'polypeptide(L)' 'MANLTVAIDDALLQRAREAAVRENTSVNALVRDFLSRYVDARSQRLQALERFESVAAASGSRSQEPWNRESLHQRG' A
#
# COMPACT_ATOMS: atom_id res chain seq x y z
N MET A 1 18.02 16.22 -9.47
CA MET A 1 17.04 15.20 -9.91
C MET A 1 17.78 13.87 -10.00
N ALA A 2 17.16 12.77 -9.57
CA ALA A 2 17.74 11.43 -9.73
C ALA A 2 17.33 10.84 -11.09
N ASN A 3 18.22 10.09 -11.73
CA ASN A 3 17.96 9.40 -12.99
C ASN A 3 17.75 7.90 -12.74
N LEU A 4 16.78 7.31 -13.44
CA LEU A 4 16.50 5.89 -13.41
C LEU A 4 16.76 5.29 -14.80
N THR A 5 17.61 4.27 -14.88
CA THR A 5 17.86 3.50 -16.09
C THR A 5 17.30 2.09 -15.89
N VAL A 6 16.46 1.64 -16.81
CA VAL A 6 15.85 0.31 -16.79
C VAL A 6 16.04 -0.32 -18.16
N ALA A 7 16.54 -1.56 -18.19
CA ALA A 7 16.56 -2.36 -19.41
C ALA A 7 15.17 -2.99 -19.61
N ILE A 8 14.55 -2.73 -20.76
CA ILE A 8 13.27 -3.29 -21.17
C ILE A 8 13.35 -3.68 -22.63
N ASP A 9 12.49 -4.62 -23.03
CA ASP A 9 12.36 -5.03 -24.43
C ASP A 9 12.00 -3.84 -25.33
N ASP A 10 12.69 -3.72 -26.48
CA ASP A 10 12.52 -2.59 -27.39
C ASP A 10 11.12 -2.53 -27.99
N ALA A 11 10.53 -3.68 -28.32
CA ALA A 11 9.18 -3.75 -28.87
C ALA A 11 8.13 -3.37 -27.82
N LEU A 12 8.39 -3.67 -26.54
CA LEU A 12 7.58 -3.18 -25.44
C LEU A 12 7.70 -1.66 -25.27
N LEU A 13 8.92 -1.12 -25.27
CA LEU A 13 9.15 0.33 -25.13
C LEU A 13 8.49 1.10 -26.27
N GLN A 14 8.58 0.60 -27.50
CA GLN A 14 7.95 1.22 -28.66
C GLN A 14 6.43 1.30 -28.51
N ARG A 15 5.78 0.18 -28.17
CA ARG A 15 4.33 0.15 -27.92
C ARG A 15 3.92 1.07 -26.78
N ALA A 16 4.71 1.13 -25.71
CA ALA A 16 4.46 2.02 -24.58
C ALA A 16 4.54 3.50 -24.99
N ARG A 17 5.50 3.87 -25.85
CA ARG A 17 5.61 5.23 -26.40
C ARG A 17 4.40 5.58 -27.27
N GLU A 18 3.99 4.68 -28.15
CA GLU A 18 2.82 4.89 -29.01
C GLU A 18 1.54 5.07 -28.18
N ALA A 19 1.35 4.26 -27.14
CA ALA A 19 0.24 4.41 -26.21
C ALA A 19 0.28 5.75 -25.47
N ALA A 20 1.46 6.11 -24.92
CA ALA A 20 1.63 7.36 -24.20
C ALA A 20 1.32 8.59 -25.07
N VAL A 21 1.73 8.58 -26.35
CA VAL A 21 1.42 9.68 -27.28
C VAL A 21 -0.08 9.81 -27.51
N ARG A 22 -0.81 8.70 -27.69
CA ARG A 22 -2.28 8.73 -27.84
C ARG A 22 -2.97 9.34 -26.63
N GLU A 23 -2.40 9.16 -25.44
CA GLU A 23 -2.90 9.69 -24.17
C GLU A 23 -2.33 11.09 -23.82
N ASN A 24 -1.61 11.74 -24.75
CA ASN A 24 -0.93 13.02 -24.51
C ASN A 24 0.01 13.00 -23.28
N THR A 25 0.68 11.88 -23.06
CA THR A 25 1.64 11.68 -21.96
C THR A 25 2.97 11.13 -22.49
N SER A 26 3.89 10.80 -21.57
CA SER A 26 5.16 10.16 -21.90
C SER A 26 5.41 8.95 -21.02
N VAL A 27 6.21 8.00 -21.50
CA VAL A 27 6.62 6.84 -20.70
C VAL A 27 7.28 7.26 -19.39
N ASN A 28 8.08 8.34 -19.40
CA ASN A 28 8.70 8.87 -18.18
C ASN A 28 7.67 9.42 -17.18
N ALA A 29 6.61 10.08 -17.68
CA ALA A 29 5.52 10.56 -16.82
C ALA A 29 4.75 9.38 -16.21
N LEU A 30 4.46 8.34 -17.00
CA LEU A 30 3.81 7.11 -16.54
C LEU A 30 4.65 6.38 -15.48
N VAL A 31 5.96 6.24 -15.70
CA VAL A 31 6.86 5.61 -14.72
C VAL A 31 6.90 6.43 -13.43
N ARG A 32 6.99 7.75 -13.52
CA ARG A 32 6.97 8.62 -12.34
C ARG A 32 5.68 8.48 -11.55
N ASP A 33 4.53 8.56 -12.23
CA ASP A 33 3.22 8.45 -11.60
C ASP A 33 3.01 7.05 -10.98
N PHE A 34 3.43 5.99 -11.67
CA PHE A 34 3.42 4.65 -11.13
C PHE A 34 4.26 4.53 -9.85
N LEU A 35 5.49 5.04 -9.85
CA LEU A 35 6.36 5.00 -8.68
C LEU A 35 5.80 5.81 -7.51
N SER A 36 5.21 6.99 -7.77
CA SER A 36 4.53 7.78 -6.73
C SER A 36 3.40 6.98 -6.10
N ARG A 37 2.48 6.44 -6.91
CA ARG A 37 1.35 5.64 -6.42
C ARG A 37 1.81 4.38 -5.68
N TYR A 38 2.88 3.75 -6.14
CA TYR A 38 3.47 2.57 -5.50
C TYR A 38 3.97 2.89 -4.09
N VAL A 39 4.66 4.02 -3.92
CA VAL A 39 5.13 4.50 -2.61
C VAL A 39 3.98 4.95 -1.73
N ASP A 40 3.00 5.67 -2.28
CA ASP A 40 1.84 6.16 -1.55
C ASP A 40 1.00 5.01 -1.01
N ALA A 41 0.73 3.98 -1.82
CA ALA A 41 -0.01 2.79 -1.39
C ALA A 41 0.71 2.06 -0.25
N ARG A 42 2.05 1.95 -0.33
CA ARG A 42 2.86 1.38 0.75
C ARG A 42 2.78 2.22 2.03
N SER A 43 2.86 3.53 1.90
CA SER A 43 2.82 4.47 3.03
C SER A 43 1.45 4.49 3.69
N GLN A 44 0.37 4.50 2.91
CA GLN A 44 -1.00 4.40 3.42
C GLN A 44 -1.24 3.08 4.16
N ARG A 45 -0.72 1.96 3.65
CA ARG A 45 -0.82 0.67 4.34
C ARG A 45 -0.12 0.68 5.70
N LEU A 46 1.09 1.26 5.76
CA LEU A 46 1.84 1.39 7.01
C LEU A 46 1.13 2.31 8.00
N GLN A 47 0.61 3.46 7.54
CA GLN A 47 -0.18 4.37 8.37
C GLN A 47 -1.48 3.72 8.86
N ALA A 48 -2.14 2.90 8.05
CA ALA A 48 -3.34 2.17 8.45
C ALA A 48 -3.03 1.14 9.56
N LEU A 49 -1.90 0.44 9.46
CA LEU A 49 -1.42 -0.46 10.50
C LEU A 49 -1.08 0.28 11.79
N GLU A 50 -0.33 1.38 11.70
CA GLU A 50 0.02 2.21 12.86
C GLU A 50 -1.22 2.78 13.56
N ARG A 51 -2.21 3.25 12.78
CA ARG A 51 -3.50 3.69 13.32
C ARG A 51 -4.26 2.55 13.99
N PHE A 52 -4.31 1.37 13.37
CA PHE A 52 -4.93 0.20 13.96
C PHE A 52 -4.28 -0.18 15.29
N GLU A 53 -2.94 -0.23 15.35
CA GLU A 53 -2.19 -0.48 16.58
C GLU A 53 -2.47 0.57 17.65
N SER A 54 -2.53 1.86 17.28
CA SER A 54 -2.86 2.93 18.22
C SER A 54 -4.26 2.79 18.82
N VAL A 55 -5.25 2.41 18.00
CA VAL A 55 -6.63 2.17 18.47
C VAL A 55 -6.67 0.91 19.34
N ALA A 56 -5.99 -0.17 18.95
CA ALA A 56 -5.93 -1.39 19.74
C ALA A 56 -5.26 -1.15 21.11
N ALA A 57 -4.19 -0.37 21.17
CA ALA A 57 -3.49 -0.02 22.41
C ALA A 57 -4.33 0.90 23.31
N ALA A 58 -5.08 1.85 22.72
CA ALA A 58 -5.98 2.73 23.46
C ALA A 58 -7.27 2.02 23.89
N SER A 59 -7.68 0.98 23.16
CA SER A 59 -8.81 0.16 23.53
C SER A 59 -8.45 -0.66 24.77
N GLY A 60 -9.05 -0.36 25.91
CA GLY A 60 -8.92 -1.14 27.15
C GLY A 60 -9.49 -2.57 27.06
N SER A 61 -9.73 -3.07 25.85
CA SER A 61 -10.24 -4.41 25.53
C SER A 61 -9.13 -5.47 25.65
N ARG A 62 -8.39 -5.44 26.76
CA ARG A 62 -7.54 -6.55 27.18
C ARG A 62 -8.28 -7.29 28.27
N SER A 63 -8.68 -8.53 27.98
CA SER A 63 -9.12 -9.42 29.04
C SER A 63 -7.93 -9.66 29.97
N GLN A 64 -8.12 -9.41 31.26
CA GLN A 64 -7.07 -9.60 32.27
C GLN A 64 -6.70 -11.09 32.44
N GLU A 65 -7.61 -11.98 32.03
CA GLU A 65 -7.47 -13.43 32.07
C GLU A 65 -7.81 -14.04 30.70
N PRO A 66 -7.17 -15.16 30.30
CA PRO A 66 -7.61 -15.96 29.15
C PRO A 66 -9.04 -16.45 29.37
N TRP A 67 -9.90 -16.30 28.36
CA TRP A 67 -11.27 -16.79 28.46
C TRP A 67 -11.27 -18.32 28.43
N ASN A 68 -11.91 -18.92 29.43
CA ASN A 68 -12.30 -20.33 29.41
C ASN A 68 -13.82 -20.45 29.32
N ARG A 69 -14.30 -21.60 28.85
CA ARG A 69 -15.73 -21.84 28.61
C ARG A 69 -16.58 -21.56 29.86
N GLU A 70 -16.13 -22.02 31.03
CA GLU A 70 -16.78 -21.75 32.31
C GLU A 70 -16.96 -20.25 32.60
N SER A 71 -15.92 -19.44 32.39
CA SER A 71 -15.90 -18.00 32.70
C SER A 71 -16.85 -17.17 31.82
N LEU A 72 -17.19 -17.65 30.63
CA LEU A 72 -18.12 -17.00 29.71
C LEU A 72 -19.58 -17.34 30.04
N HIS A 73 -19.85 -18.57 30.51
CA HIS A 73 -21.20 -19.00 30.89
C HIS A 73 -21.75 -18.29 32.12
N GLN A 74 -20.91 -17.76 33.02
CA GLN A 74 -21.33 -17.02 34.21
C GLN A 74 -21.63 -15.53 33.98
N ARG A 75 -21.36 -14.99 32.78
CA ARG A 75 -21.49 -13.55 32.48
C ARG A 75 -22.75 -13.18 31.67
N GLY A 76 -23.60 -14.16 31.37
CA GLY A 76 -24.91 -13.96 30.72
C GLY A 76 -26.05 -14.08 31.72
#